data_AF-A0A936VR77-F1
#
_entry.id   AF-A0A936VR77-F1
#
_cell.length_a   1.000
_cell.length_b   1.000
_cell.length_c   1.000
_cell.angle_alpha   90.00
_cell.angle_beta   90.00
_cell.angle_gamma   90.00
#
_symmetry.space_group_name_H-M   'P 1'
#
loop_
_entity.id
_entity.type
_entity.pdbx_description
1 polymer ?
#
loop_
_entity_poly.entity_id
_entity_poly.type
_entity_poly.pdbx_seq_one_letter_code
_entity_poly.pdbx_strand_id
1 'polypeptide(L)'
;MIGLFQRRQLFVHPVQYWCIGTTLVYVACLLITLYAVIFLPMVQPLYDPAVSWEQHAEVASQFLELHSRIWPWLIITFLALLLHSLYFMHRIAGPLYRFSTLFRSIGSGDLHQRARLRKHDYLHREAQAFNTMLDSLENRIQTINLHSALVTEAYEAVAIHVQAQAHGQITSALQTLDEEIRRFKGCLADFALKIENMPEQQQFEFGVSAQKDLPAIMKAA
;
A
#
# COMPACT_ATOMS: atom_id res chain seq x y z
N MET A 1 -23.98 28.91 -7.59
CA MET A 1 -22.70 29.19 -6.90
C MET A 1 -21.90 27.89 -6.84
N ILE A 2 -20.85 27.78 -7.66
CA ILE A 2 -20.04 26.58 -7.83
C ILE A 2 -19.00 26.57 -6.71
N GLY A 3 -19.10 25.57 -5.82
CA GLY A 3 -18.18 25.39 -4.70
C GLY A 3 -16.75 25.14 -5.19
N LEU A 4 -15.92 26.18 -5.09
CA LEU A 4 -14.48 26.11 -5.19
C LEU A 4 -13.94 25.26 -4.03
N PHE A 5 -13.84 23.94 -4.23
CA PHE A 5 -13.09 23.08 -3.33
C PHE A 5 -11.59 23.37 -3.48
N GLN A 6 -11.17 24.39 -2.73
CA GLN A 6 -9.79 24.68 -2.36
C GLN A 6 -9.23 23.54 -1.51
N ARG A 7 -8.24 22.83 -2.06
CA ARG A 7 -6.92 22.57 -1.46
C ARG A 7 -6.04 21.98 -2.56
N ARG A 8 -5.49 22.87 -3.40
CA ARG A 8 -4.50 22.54 -4.43
C ARG A 8 -3.12 22.47 -3.78
N GLN A 9 -2.86 21.47 -2.95
CA GLN A 9 -1.48 21.15 -2.60
C GLN A 9 -0.90 20.39 -3.79
N LEU A 10 -0.23 21.14 -4.67
CA LEU A 10 0.26 20.65 -5.96
C LEU A 10 1.37 19.58 -5.81
N PHE A 11 1.95 19.47 -4.63
CA PHE A 11 3.01 18.54 -4.27
C PHE A 11 2.83 18.07 -2.83
N VAL A 12 2.38 16.84 -2.63
CA VAL A 12 2.17 16.27 -1.27
C VAL A 12 3.02 15.03 -1.05
N HIS A 13 3.55 14.41 -2.12
CA HIS A 13 4.17 13.09 -2.02
C HIS A 13 5.62 13.08 -2.53
N PRO A 14 6.58 12.48 -1.79
CA PRO A 14 7.98 12.37 -2.21
C PRO A 14 8.15 11.62 -3.55
N VAL A 15 7.27 10.65 -3.83
CA VAL A 15 7.25 9.89 -5.09
C VAL A 15 6.99 10.78 -6.30
N GLN A 16 6.21 11.86 -6.16
CA GLN A 16 5.92 12.77 -7.26
C GLN A 16 7.20 13.48 -7.73
N TYR A 17 8.03 13.97 -6.81
CA TYR A 17 9.31 14.60 -7.14
C TYR A 17 10.31 13.62 -7.74
N TRP A 18 10.37 12.40 -7.20
CA TRP A 18 11.23 11.36 -7.74
C TRP A 18 10.88 11.00 -9.19
N CYS A 19 9.60 10.79 -9.51
CA CYS A 19 9.20 10.50 -10.88
C CYS A 19 9.36 11.70 -11.82
N ILE A 20 9.02 12.93 -11.40
CA ILE A 20 9.24 14.12 -12.23
C ILE A 20 10.73 14.29 -12.53
N GLY A 21 11.59 14.13 -11.52
CA GLY A 21 13.04 14.19 -11.70
C GLY A 21 13.55 13.12 -12.66
N THR A 22 13.05 11.89 -12.52
CA THR A 22 13.41 10.78 -13.41
C THR A 22 12.97 11.06 -14.86
N THR A 23 11.75 11.53 -15.08
CA THR A 23 11.27 11.93 -16.41
C THR A 23 12.11 13.07 -17.00
N LEU A 24 12.47 14.07 -16.18
CA LEU A 24 13.29 15.20 -16.62
C LEU A 24 14.68 14.75 -17.07
N VAL A 25 15.30 13.81 -16.35
CA VAL A 25 16.58 13.22 -16.76
C VAL A 25 16.44 12.49 -18.10
N TYR A 26 15.42 11.66 -18.29
CA TYR A 26 15.21 10.98 -19.57
C TYR A 26 14.96 11.96 -20.73
N VAL A 27 14.16 13.00 -20.51
CA VAL A 27 13.91 14.04 -21.51
C VAL A 27 15.21 14.78 -21.83
N ALA A 28 15.99 15.18 -20.83
CA ALA A 28 17.27 15.85 -21.04
C ALA A 28 18.25 14.96 -21.83
N CYS A 29 18.40 13.68 -21.44
CA CYS A 29 19.22 12.73 -22.18
C CYS A 29 18.76 12.56 -23.63
N LEU A 30 17.46 12.47 -23.88
CA LEU A 30 16.90 12.35 -25.22
C LEU A 30 17.18 13.61 -26.06
N LEU A 31 16.96 14.80 -25.49
CA LEU A 31 17.23 16.07 -26.18
C LEU A 31 18.72 16.26 -26.47
N ILE A 32 19.60 15.91 -25.53
CA ILE A 32 21.06 15.95 -25.72
C ILE A 32 21.48 14.97 -26.82
N THR A 33 20.95 13.75 -26.80
CA THR A 33 21.26 12.73 -27.82
C THR A 33 20.80 13.20 -29.20
N LEU A 34 19.58 13.72 -29.31
CA LEU A 34 19.03 14.23 -30.56
C LEU A 34 19.81 15.44 -31.07
N TYR A 35 20.20 16.36 -30.17
CA TYR A 35 21.08 17.48 -30.51
C TYR A 35 22.43 16.98 -31.04
N ALA A 36 23.08 16.03 -30.34
CA ALA A 36 24.35 15.48 -30.76
C ALA A 36 24.26 14.81 -32.14
N VAL A 37 23.22 14.02 -32.41
CA VAL A 37 23.01 13.36 -33.70
C VAL A 37 22.87 14.37 -34.85
N ILE A 38 22.19 15.49 -34.61
CA ILE A 38 21.99 16.54 -35.63
C ILE A 38 23.28 17.35 -35.86
N PHE A 39 23.96 17.75 -34.78
CA PHE A 39 25.05 18.72 -34.87
C PHE A 39 26.44 18.07 -35.05
N LEU A 40 26.71 16.87 -34.55
CA LEU A 40 28.01 16.19 -34.73
C LEU A 40 28.45 16.09 -36.21
N PRO A 41 27.63 15.56 -37.15
CA PRO A 41 28.05 15.46 -38.55
C PRO A 41 28.30 16.82 -39.19
N MET A 42 27.65 17.87 -38.68
CA MET A 42 27.76 19.23 -39.20
C MET A 42 29.06 19.93 -38.78
N VAL A 43 29.66 19.56 -37.65
CA VAL A 43 30.94 20.12 -37.19
C VAL A 43 32.14 19.38 -37.81
N GLN A 44 31.97 18.15 -38.31
CA GLN A 44 33.10 17.39 -38.90
C GLN A 44 33.86 18.16 -40.01
N PRO A 45 33.20 18.81 -40.98
CA PRO A 45 33.89 19.53 -42.06
C PRO A 45 34.67 20.76 -41.58
N LEU A 46 34.33 21.34 -40.43
CA LEU A 46 35.05 22.49 -39.86
C LEU A 46 36.46 22.11 -39.36
N TYR A 47 36.70 20.83 -39.07
CA TYR A 47 38.00 20.35 -38.60
C TYR A 47 38.87 19.77 -39.72
N ASP A 48 38.36 19.68 -40.96
CA ASP A 48 39.12 19.17 -42.08
C ASP A 48 39.98 20.30 -42.70
N PRO A 49 41.33 20.21 -42.61
CA PRO A 49 42.22 21.22 -43.17
C PRO A 49 42.27 21.20 -44.71
N ALA A 50 41.70 20.19 -45.38
CA ALA A 50 41.63 20.11 -46.84
C ALA A 50 40.48 20.93 -47.45
N VAL A 51 39.53 21.38 -46.62
CA VAL A 51 38.35 22.15 -47.03
C VAL A 51 38.72 23.64 -47.18
N SER A 52 38.16 24.31 -48.19
CA SER A 52 38.45 25.73 -48.42
C SER A 52 37.81 26.63 -47.35
N TRP A 53 38.39 27.81 -47.13
CA TRP A 53 37.86 28.78 -46.18
C TRP A 53 36.45 29.27 -46.55
N GLU A 54 36.08 29.27 -47.84
CA GLU A 54 34.74 29.59 -48.33
C GLU A 54 33.73 28.53 -47.87
N GLN A 55 34.09 27.25 -48.00
CA GLN A 55 33.27 26.13 -47.55
C GLN A 55 33.12 26.11 -46.02
N HIS A 56 34.17 26.46 -45.26
CA HIS A 56 34.06 26.62 -43.81
C HIS A 56 33.07 27.72 -43.42
N ALA A 57 33.06 28.85 -44.13
CA ALA A 57 32.14 29.94 -43.88
C ALA A 57 30.68 29.54 -44.17
N GLU A 58 30.45 28.76 -45.23
CA GLU A 58 29.11 28.25 -45.56
C GLU A 58 28.61 27.23 -44.51
N VAL A 59 29.44 26.30 -44.06
CA VAL A 59 29.01 25.35 -43.02
C VAL A 59 28.75 26.06 -41.68
N ALA A 60 29.55 27.09 -41.35
CA ALA A 60 29.34 27.89 -40.14
C ALA A 60 28.04 28.70 -40.19
N SER A 61 27.67 29.29 -41.33
CA SER A 61 26.41 30.00 -41.49
C SER A 61 25.21 29.05 -41.40
N GLN A 62 25.28 27.89 -42.07
CA GLN A 62 24.28 26.84 -41.97
C GLN A 62 24.11 26.36 -40.52
N PHE A 63 25.21 26.21 -39.77
CA PHE A 63 25.18 25.77 -38.37
C PHE A 63 24.46 26.80 -37.50
N LEU A 64 24.78 28.08 -37.69
CA LEU A 64 24.17 29.16 -36.92
C LEU A 64 22.67 29.32 -37.22
N GLU A 65 22.27 29.19 -38.49
CA GLU A 65 20.87 29.22 -38.90
C GLU A 65 20.07 28.04 -38.31
N LEU A 66 20.61 26.82 -38.43
CA LEU A 66 19.96 25.62 -37.92
C LEU A 66 19.85 25.67 -36.39
N HIS A 67 20.92 26.09 -35.72
CA HIS A 67 20.93 26.29 -34.27
C HIS A 67 19.85 27.28 -33.83
N SER A 68 19.83 28.49 -34.41
CA SER A 68 18.84 29.52 -34.08
C SER A 68 17.40 29.04 -34.29
N ARG A 69 17.17 28.28 -35.36
CA ARG A 69 15.84 27.73 -35.69
C ARG A 69 15.41 26.62 -34.73
N ILE A 70 16.31 25.75 -34.27
CA ILE A 70 15.96 24.57 -33.44
C ILE A 70 15.65 24.95 -31.98
N TRP A 71 16.34 25.95 -31.40
CA TRP A 71 16.20 26.30 -29.99
C TRP A 71 14.76 26.58 -29.51
N PRO A 72 13.96 27.39 -30.22
CA PRO A 72 12.56 27.61 -29.84
C PRO A 72 11.76 26.31 -29.78
N TRP A 73 11.93 25.42 -30.77
CA TRP A 73 11.24 24.14 -30.81
C TRP A 73 11.70 23.18 -29.70
N LEU A 74 13.00 23.18 -29.36
CA LEU A 74 13.53 22.42 -28.22
C LEU A 74 12.90 22.88 -26.91
N ILE A 75 12.84 24.19 -26.67
CA ILE A 75 12.23 24.75 -25.45
C ILE A 75 10.75 24.41 -25.38
N ILE A 76 10.01 24.57 -26.49
CA ILE A 76 8.57 24.24 -26.55
C ILE A 76 8.34 22.75 -26.26
N THR A 77 9.15 21.87 -26.88
CA THR A 77 9.05 20.42 -26.68
C THR A 77 9.36 20.04 -25.24
N PHE A 78 10.43 20.58 -24.67
CA PHE A 78 10.79 20.37 -23.26
C PHE A 78 9.65 20.79 -22.33
N LEU A 79 9.09 21.99 -22.55
CA LEU A 79 8.01 22.52 -21.73
C LEU A 79 6.73 21.69 -21.86
N ALA A 80 6.37 21.27 -23.08
CA ALA A 80 5.23 20.40 -23.34
C ALA A 80 5.36 19.05 -22.61
N LEU A 81 6.54 18.43 -22.67
CA LEU A 81 6.82 17.17 -21.96
C LEU A 81 6.78 17.34 -20.45
N LEU A 82 7.32 18.45 -19.92
CA LEU A 82 7.28 18.77 -18.50
C LEU A 82 5.84 18.93 -18.01
N LEU A 83 5.02 19.72 -18.72
CA LEU A 83 3.61 19.93 -18.38
C LEU A 83 2.82 18.61 -18.47
N HIS A 84 3.08 17.81 -19.49
CA HIS A 84 2.43 16.50 -19.64
C HIS A 84 2.78 15.57 -18.47
N SER A 85 4.06 15.48 -18.09
CA SER A 85 4.51 14.67 -16.96
C SER A 85 3.89 15.13 -15.64
N LEU A 86 3.82 16.45 -15.41
CA LEU A 86 3.18 17.02 -14.22
C LEU A 86 1.68 16.68 -14.16
N TYR A 87 0.98 16.84 -15.30
CA TYR A 87 -0.44 16.52 -15.41
C TYR A 87 -0.71 15.03 -15.17
N PHE A 88 0.08 14.15 -15.79
CA PHE A 88 -0.04 12.71 -15.65
C PHE A 88 0.17 12.28 -14.19
N MET A 89 1.25 12.75 -13.56
CA MET A 89 1.56 12.38 -12.19
C MET A 89 0.52 12.91 -11.18
N HIS A 90 -0.02 14.11 -11.39
CA HIS A 90 -1.07 14.65 -10.52
C HIS A 90 -2.33 13.76 -10.49
N ARG A 91 -2.69 13.13 -11.62
CA ARG A 91 -3.87 12.24 -11.72
C ARG A 91 -3.64 10.87 -11.05
N ILE A 92 -2.41 10.51 -10.71
CA ILE A 92 -2.05 9.26 -10.04
C ILE A 92 -1.76 9.50 -8.55
N ALA A 93 -0.98 10.53 -8.22
CA ALA A 93 -0.56 10.84 -6.86
C ALA A 93 -1.73 11.17 -5.92
N GLY A 94 -2.77 11.84 -6.44
CA GLY A 94 -3.99 12.15 -5.68
C GLY A 94 -4.71 10.90 -5.16
N PRO A 95 -5.09 9.96 -6.05
CA PRO A 95 -5.60 8.65 -5.67
C PRO A 95 -4.70 7.89 -4.70
N LEU A 96 -3.39 7.87 -4.95
CA LEU A 96 -2.42 7.16 -4.09
C LEU A 96 -2.44 7.67 -2.65
N TYR A 97 -2.53 8.99 -2.47
CA TYR A 97 -2.65 9.60 -1.15
C TYR A 97 -3.96 9.19 -0.44
N ARG A 98 -5.07 9.11 -1.19
CA ARG A 98 -6.34 8.63 -0.62
C ARG A 98 -6.23 7.17 -0.19
N PHE A 99 -5.60 6.32 -0.99
CA PHE A 99 -5.33 4.93 -0.61
C PHE A 99 -4.50 4.84 0.67
N SER A 100 -3.42 5.62 0.81
CA SER A 100 -2.62 5.58 2.03
C SER A 100 -3.40 5.99 3.28
N THR A 101 -4.29 6.99 3.16
CA THR A 101 -5.20 7.35 4.26
C THR A 101 -6.20 6.24 4.59
N LEU A 102 -6.76 5.59 3.57
CA LEU A 102 -7.67 4.46 3.75
C LEU A 102 -6.97 3.27 4.40
N PHE A 103 -5.75 2.93 3.98
CA PHE A 103 -4.95 1.86 4.58
C PHE A 103 -4.73 2.09 6.07
N ARG A 104 -4.50 3.33 6.51
CA ARG A 104 -4.39 3.67 7.93
C ARG A 104 -5.70 3.47 8.67
N SER A 105 -6.82 3.91 8.09
CA SER A 105 -8.15 3.74 8.69
C SER A 105 -8.54 2.26 8.84
N ILE A 106 -8.27 1.47 7.79
CA ILE A 106 -8.48 0.02 7.78
C ILE A 106 -7.55 -0.67 8.78
N GLY A 107 -6.30 -0.20 8.90
CA GLY A 107 -5.36 -0.66 9.92
C GLY A 107 -5.83 -0.39 11.35
N SER A 108 -6.68 0.63 11.57
CA SER A 108 -7.35 0.86 12.86
C SER A 108 -8.64 0.07 13.07
N GLY A 109 -9.06 -0.75 12.10
CA GLY A 109 -10.24 -1.61 12.18
C GLY A 109 -11.52 -1.03 11.57
N ASP A 110 -11.50 0.19 11.01
CA ASP A 110 -12.64 0.76 10.30
C ASP A 110 -12.68 0.24 8.85
N LEU A 111 -13.51 -0.79 8.64
CA LEU A 111 -13.74 -1.41 7.33
C LEU A 111 -14.91 -0.83 6.56
N HIS A 112 -15.66 0.15 7.09
CA HIS A 112 -16.81 0.72 6.39
C HIS A 112 -16.42 1.73 5.31
N GLN A 113 -15.18 2.22 5.35
CA GLN A 113 -14.69 3.14 4.33
C GLN A 113 -14.49 2.43 2.98
N ARG A 114 -14.63 3.19 1.89
CA ARG A 114 -14.45 2.68 0.52
C ARG A 114 -13.59 3.65 -0.28
N ALA A 115 -12.74 3.11 -1.15
CA ALA A 115 -11.95 3.86 -2.10
C ALA A 115 -12.85 4.43 -3.20
N ARG A 116 -13.06 5.75 -3.18
CA ARG A 116 -13.78 6.50 -4.23
C ARG A 116 -12.85 7.50 -4.91
N LEU A 117 -12.57 7.24 -6.18
CA LEU A 117 -11.73 8.09 -7.04
C LEU A 117 -12.60 9.01 -7.91
N ARG A 118 -12.03 10.13 -8.38
CA ARG A 118 -12.75 11.05 -9.28
C ARG A 118 -12.82 10.43 -10.67
N LYS A 119 -13.83 10.81 -11.47
CA LYS A 119 -14.06 10.26 -12.83
C LYS A 119 -12.81 10.24 -13.72
N HIS A 120 -11.97 11.27 -13.61
CA HIS A 120 -10.76 11.41 -14.42
C HIS A 120 -9.50 10.99 -13.66
N ASP A 121 -9.57 10.36 -12.50
CA ASP A 121 -8.36 9.85 -11.87
C ASP A 121 -7.95 8.52 -12.53
N TYR A 122 -6.66 8.17 -12.44
CA TYR A 122 -6.21 6.81 -12.73
C TYR A 122 -6.48 5.91 -11.52
N LEU A 123 -6.30 4.60 -11.67
CA LEU A 123 -6.43 3.58 -10.62
C LEU A 123 -7.87 3.15 -10.24
N HIS A 124 -8.85 3.35 -11.12
CA HIS A 124 -10.23 2.91 -10.88
C HIS A 124 -10.37 1.39 -10.69
N ARG A 125 -9.59 0.59 -11.44
CA ARG A 125 -9.64 -0.87 -11.33
C ARG A 125 -9.12 -1.34 -9.97
N GLU A 126 -8.07 -0.70 -9.50
CA GLU A 126 -7.41 -0.93 -8.23
C GLU A 126 -8.33 -0.50 -7.08
N ALA A 127 -9.02 0.63 -7.22
CA ALA A 127 -10.05 1.05 -6.26
C ALA A 127 -11.20 0.04 -6.18
N GLN A 128 -11.66 -0.47 -7.32
CA GLN A 128 -12.71 -1.48 -7.37
C GLN A 128 -12.27 -2.79 -6.72
N ALA A 129 -11.10 -3.32 -7.10
CA ALA A 129 -10.55 -4.54 -6.52
C ALA A 129 -10.33 -4.39 -5.00
N PHE A 130 -9.86 -3.23 -4.57
CA PHE A 130 -9.69 -2.92 -3.16
C PHE A 130 -11.02 -2.88 -2.41
N ASN A 131 -12.06 -2.26 -2.98
CA ASN A 131 -13.39 -2.26 -2.36
C ASN A 131 -13.97 -3.68 -2.26
N THR A 132 -13.82 -4.51 -3.30
CA THR A 132 -14.24 -5.92 -3.26
C THR A 132 -13.52 -6.72 -2.18
N MET A 133 -12.21 -6.45 -1.96
CA MET A 133 -11.47 -7.03 -0.86
C MET A 133 -12.06 -6.62 0.50
N LEU A 134 -12.41 -5.34 0.68
CA LEU A 134 -13.03 -4.84 1.91
C LEU A 134 -14.41 -5.45 2.15
N ASP A 135 -15.23 -5.56 1.11
CA ASP A 135 -16.55 -6.21 1.20
C ASP A 135 -16.40 -7.67 1.65
N SER A 136 -15.40 -8.39 1.11
CA SER A 136 -15.12 -9.76 1.54
C SER A 136 -14.67 -9.84 3.00
N LEU A 137 -13.81 -8.92 3.44
CA LEU A 137 -13.32 -8.88 4.82
C LEU A 137 -14.43 -8.55 5.81
N GLU A 138 -15.27 -7.56 5.49
CA GLU A 138 -16.43 -7.16 6.30
C GLU A 138 -17.42 -8.32 6.45
N ASN A 139 -17.78 -9.00 5.35
CA ASN A 139 -18.68 -10.16 5.39
C ASN A 139 -18.13 -11.30 6.26
N ARG A 140 -16.82 -11.57 6.17
CA ARG A 140 -16.19 -12.62 6.99
C ARG A 140 -16.20 -12.27 8.47
N ILE A 141 -15.92 -11.00 8.83
CA ILE A 141 -15.98 -10.55 10.24
C ILE A 141 -17.40 -10.59 10.78
N GLN A 142 -18.40 -10.20 9.98
CA GLN A 142 -19.81 -10.34 10.36
C GLN A 142 -20.18 -11.81 10.63
N THR A 143 -19.69 -12.73 9.80
CA THR A 143 -19.90 -14.17 9.98
C THR A 143 -19.26 -14.67 11.28
N ILE A 144 -18.04 -14.24 11.60
CA ILE A 144 -17.37 -14.55 12.87
C ILE A 144 -18.17 -14.03 14.06
N ASN A 145 -18.62 -12.78 14.02
CA ASN A 145 -19.40 -12.17 15.11
C ASN A 145 -20.72 -12.89 15.34
N LEU A 146 -21.39 -13.32 14.27
CA LEU A 146 -22.61 -14.11 14.35
C LEU A 146 -22.36 -15.45 15.04
N HIS A 147 -21.34 -16.21 14.63
CA HIS A 147 -21.01 -17.49 15.28
C HIS A 147 -20.54 -17.31 16.73
N SER A 148 -19.80 -16.25 17.04
CA SER A 148 -19.41 -15.93 18.42
C SER A 148 -20.63 -15.70 19.32
N ALA A 149 -21.64 -14.98 18.81
CA ALA A 149 -22.90 -14.78 19.52
C ALA A 149 -23.65 -16.11 19.74
N LEU A 150 -23.75 -16.96 18.71
CA LEU A 150 -24.39 -18.28 18.82
C LEU A 150 -23.67 -19.21 19.80
N VAL A 151 -22.34 -19.22 19.81
CA VAL A 151 -21.54 -19.98 20.79
C VAL A 151 -21.82 -19.48 22.21
N THR A 152 -21.90 -18.16 22.40
CA THR A 152 -22.19 -17.56 23.71
C THR A 152 -23.60 -17.94 24.19
N GLU A 153 -24.60 -17.85 23.31
CA GLU A 153 -25.97 -18.26 23.59
C GLU A 153 -26.08 -19.75 23.93
N ALA A 154 -25.42 -20.61 23.13
CA ALA A 154 -25.38 -22.05 23.38
C ALA A 154 -24.70 -22.37 24.73
N TYR A 155 -23.64 -21.65 25.08
CA TYR A 155 -22.96 -21.80 26.37
C TYR A 155 -23.87 -21.40 27.55
N GLU A 156 -24.58 -20.28 27.45
CA GLU A 156 -25.52 -19.84 28.48
C GLU A 156 -26.67 -20.84 28.67
N ALA A 157 -27.21 -21.39 27.58
CA ALA A 157 -28.23 -22.43 27.63
C ALA A 157 -27.73 -23.69 28.38
N VAL A 158 -26.50 -24.13 28.09
CA VAL A 158 -25.86 -25.24 28.82
C VAL A 158 -25.72 -24.91 30.30
N ALA A 159 -25.25 -23.70 30.65
CA ALA A 159 -25.05 -23.30 32.04
C ALA A 159 -26.36 -23.34 32.85
N ILE A 160 -27.46 -22.86 32.28
CA ILE A 160 -28.79 -22.90 32.91
C ILE A 160 -29.26 -24.35 33.13
N HIS A 161 -29.09 -25.23 32.14
CA HIS A 161 -29.53 -26.63 32.23
C HIS A 161 -28.69 -27.47 33.20
N VAL A 162 -27.39 -27.18 33.34
CA VAL A 162 -26.52 -27.82 34.33
C VAL A 162 -26.93 -27.43 35.76
N GLN A 163 -27.32 -26.16 35.98
CA GLN A 163 -27.80 -25.69 37.28
C GLN A 163 -29.17 -26.26 37.65
N ALA A 164 -30.01 -26.56 36.65
CA ALA A 164 -31.35 -27.15 36.83
C ALA A 164 -31.35 -28.70 36.99
N GLN A 165 -30.18 -29.36 36.98
CA GLN A 165 -30.01 -30.82 37.17
C GLN A 165 -30.81 -31.71 36.18
N ALA A 166 -31.15 -31.17 35.00
CA ALA A 166 -31.97 -31.84 33.98
C ALA A 166 -31.10 -32.65 32.99
N HIS A 167 -30.69 -33.86 33.40
CA HIS A 167 -29.70 -34.70 32.70
C HIS A 167 -29.99 -34.96 31.21
N GLY A 168 -31.26 -35.03 30.79
CA GLY A 168 -31.62 -35.26 29.38
C GLY A 168 -31.48 -34.03 28.47
N GLN A 169 -31.61 -32.81 29.00
CA GLN A 169 -31.50 -31.55 28.23
C GLN A 169 -30.05 -31.03 28.16
N ILE A 170 -29.22 -31.42 29.13
CA ILE A 170 -27.78 -31.09 29.16
C ILE A 170 -27.05 -31.73 27.95
N THR A 171 -27.38 -32.97 27.59
CA THR A 171 -26.73 -33.67 26.48
C THR A 171 -27.01 -32.99 25.14
N SER A 172 -28.25 -32.56 24.89
CA SER A 172 -28.60 -31.81 23.67
C SER A 172 -27.95 -30.43 23.64
N ALA A 173 -27.89 -29.73 24.78
CA ALA A 173 -27.26 -28.41 24.85
C ALA A 173 -25.74 -28.49 24.60
N LEU A 174 -25.07 -29.53 25.12
CA LEU A 174 -23.65 -29.79 24.84
C LEU A 174 -23.38 -30.11 23.37
N GLN A 175 -24.28 -30.84 22.71
CA GLN A 175 -24.17 -31.10 21.26
C GLN A 175 -24.28 -29.83 20.43
N THR A 176 -25.22 -28.95 20.76
CA THR A 176 -25.35 -27.63 20.09
C THR A 176 -24.11 -26.77 20.29
N LEU A 177 -23.52 -26.78 21.49
CA LEU A 177 -22.29 -26.04 21.78
C LEU A 177 -21.08 -26.58 21.00
N ASP A 178 -20.90 -27.91 20.92
CA ASP A 178 -19.80 -28.50 20.13
C ASP A 178 -19.93 -28.18 18.63
N GLU A 179 -21.16 -28.19 18.11
CA GLU A 179 -21.46 -27.83 16.72
C GLU A 179 -21.15 -26.35 16.44
N GLU A 180 -21.56 -25.42 17.30
CA GLU A 180 -21.26 -23.99 17.10
C GLU A 180 -19.76 -23.68 17.29
N ILE A 181 -19.07 -24.37 18.22
CA ILE A 181 -17.60 -24.28 18.35
C ILE A 181 -16.91 -24.81 17.08
N ARG A 182 -17.39 -25.91 16.49
CA ARG A 182 -16.87 -26.42 15.21
C ARG A 182 -17.07 -25.42 14.08
N ARG A 183 -18.25 -24.81 13.97
CA ARG A 183 -18.55 -23.79 12.96
C ARG A 183 -17.69 -22.55 13.12
N PHE A 184 -17.51 -22.08 14.35
CA PHE A 184 -16.61 -20.98 14.67
C PHE A 184 -15.16 -21.30 14.29
N LYS A 185 -14.66 -22.50 14.66
CA LYS A 185 -13.33 -22.98 14.25
C LYS A 185 -13.18 -23.10 12.74
N GLY A 186 -14.21 -23.56 12.03
CA GLY A 186 -14.23 -23.61 10.57
C GLY A 186 -14.14 -22.22 9.94
N CYS A 187 -14.91 -21.26 10.45
CA CYS A 187 -14.87 -19.86 9.99
C CYS A 187 -13.49 -19.22 10.24
N LEU A 188 -12.83 -19.54 11.36
CA LEU A 188 -11.45 -19.10 11.62
C LEU A 188 -10.42 -19.78 10.72
N ALA A 189 -10.63 -21.03 10.32
CA ALA A 189 -9.73 -21.75 9.40
C ALA A 189 -9.77 -21.18 7.97
N ASP A 190 -10.91 -20.59 7.56
CA ASP A 190 -11.04 -19.89 6.27
C ASP A 190 -10.21 -18.61 6.21
N PHE A 191 -9.81 -18.06 7.36
CA PHE A 191 -8.72 -17.12 7.43
C PHE A 191 -7.43 -17.92 7.59
N ALA A 192 -6.45 -17.71 6.70
CA ALA A 192 -5.10 -18.26 6.87
C ALA A 192 -4.36 -17.55 8.02
N LEU A 193 -4.94 -17.55 9.22
CA LEU A 193 -4.36 -17.01 10.43
C LEU A 193 -3.22 -17.94 10.84
N LYS A 194 -2.03 -17.37 10.96
CA LYS A 194 -0.95 -18.03 11.68
C LYS A 194 -1.36 -18.03 13.16
N ILE A 195 -2.03 -19.09 13.59
CA ILE A 195 -2.27 -19.31 15.02
C ILE A 195 -0.91 -19.57 15.64
N GLU A 196 -0.37 -18.57 16.31
CA GLU A 196 0.79 -18.74 17.16
C GLU A 196 0.31 -19.60 18.33
N ASN A 197 0.68 -20.88 18.33
CA ASN A 197 0.31 -21.81 19.40
C ASN A 197 0.84 -21.21 20.71
N MET A 198 -0.06 -20.84 21.64
CA MET A 198 0.34 -20.58 23.02
C MET A 198 1.03 -21.85 23.53
N PRO A 199 2.18 -21.73 24.23
CA PRO A 199 2.85 -22.89 24.79
C PRO A 199 1.88 -23.58 25.77
N GLU A 200 1.48 -24.80 25.43
CA GLU A 200 0.95 -25.74 26.40
C GLU A 200 1.98 -25.91 27.52
N GLN A 201 1.50 -25.95 28.77
CA GLN A 201 2.24 -26.24 30.01
C GLN A 201 2.87 -25.02 30.73
N GLN A 202 2.03 -24.29 31.48
CA GLN A 202 2.36 -24.07 32.89
C GLN A 202 1.39 -24.90 33.73
N GLN A 203 1.80 -26.14 33.96
CA GLN A 203 1.21 -27.05 34.91
C GLN A 203 1.20 -26.35 36.28
N PHE A 204 0.00 -26.03 36.73
CA PHE A 204 -0.28 -25.45 38.04
C PHE A 204 0.07 -26.52 39.11
N GLU A 205 1.32 -26.56 39.57
CA GLU A 205 1.68 -27.36 40.73
C GLU A 205 1.25 -26.64 42.01
N PHE A 206 0.02 -26.92 42.45
CA PHE A 206 -0.35 -26.79 43.86
C PHE A 206 -0.02 -28.12 44.56
N GLY A 207 1.15 -28.18 45.19
CA GLY A 207 1.57 -29.26 46.08
C GLY A 207 1.96 -28.68 47.44
N VAL A 208 1.05 -28.81 48.41
CA VAL A 208 1.26 -28.46 49.81
C VAL A 208 2.07 -29.57 50.51
N SER A 209 3.21 -29.24 51.13
CA SER A 209 3.55 -29.78 52.46
C SER A 209 4.59 -28.94 53.20
N ALA A 210 4.10 -28.29 54.26
CA ALA A 210 4.74 -27.88 55.51
C ALA A 210 6.22 -28.24 55.78
N GLN A 211 7.00 -27.19 56.07
CA GLN A 211 7.79 -26.97 57.29
C GLN A 211 8.62 -28.14 57.89
N LYS A 212 9.95 -28.00 57.85
CA LYS A 212 10.81 -28.13 59.04
C LYS A 212 12.25 -27.59 58.86
N ASP A 213 12.64 -26.80 59.86
CA ASP A 213 13.98 -26.67 60.47
C ASP A 213 15.11 -25.88 59.77
N LEU A 214 15.31 -24.64 60.23
CA LEU A 214 16.61 -23.98 60.46
C LEU A 214 17.34 -24.72 61.64
N PRO A 215 18.63 -24.48 61.99
CA PRO A 215 19.75 -23.80 61.32
C PRO A 215 21.07 -24.63 61.32
N ALA A 216 22.11 -24.18 60.61
CA ALA A 216 23.49 -24.34 61.08
C ALA A 216 24.44 -23.32 60.44
N ILE A 217 24.90 -22.40 61.28
CA ILE A 217 26.09 -21.57 61.12
C ILE A 217 27.31 -22.50 61.03
N MET A 218 28.19 -22.33 60.04
CA MET A 218 29.63 -22.58 60.25
C MET A 218 30.52 -21.87 59.23
N LYS A 219 31.53 -21.18 59.78
CA LYS A 219 32.66 -20.49 59.15
C LYS A 219 33.67 -21.46 58.51
N ALA A 220 34.53 -20.91 57.65
CA ALA A 220 35.88 -21.30 57.19
C ALA A 220 35.91 -21.40 55.65
N ALA A 221 36.84 -20.81 54.90
CA ALA A 221 38.12 -20.14 55.18
C ALA A 221 38.35 -19.03 54.14
#